data_AF-A0A382N797-F1
#
_entry.id   AF-A0A382N797-F1
#
_cell.length_a   1.000
_cell.length_b   1.000
_cell.length_c   1.000
_cell.angle_alpha   90.00
_cell.angle_beta   90.00
_cell.angle_gamma   90.00
#
_symmetry.space_group_name_H-M   'P 1'
#
loop_
_entity.id
_entity.type
_entity.pdbx_description
1 polymer ?
#
loop_
_entity_poly.entity_id
_entity_poly.type
_entity_poly.pdbx_seq_one_letter_code
_entity_poly.pdbx_strand_id
1 'polypeptide(L)'
;WSGWGVAYGDGVTSIGGLEDGSTHEFLVLCAQGDGWWYDIWASSTLLQPELGSECDFVAGDEYANYGFTVNGGDVDVSLCAGTCDATCDGGGDPEPTVLAGAWRIAPEANALMVGEAPNFGGWWSNSAADVDARACLFDDEYVFGEDGSFNNVLGADTWNEGWQGVAEGCGEPVAPHDGSANASYSYDDAAGTVTINGTGAFLGLAKVYNGGECGSPDDAPESITYDITLSDNDETMTLVINFGPGFWTFKLRTSESIDENTVVLGCLDPNAANYDPDATDQALDQWGNIVCVYASCDDVPYDGCMYADAFSGWNEGFGPAECTMYGGTPCEDDVDPCADVTCGDGQECVDGECVSGVQIDLPVDFEGSTVNYT
;
A
#
# COMPACT_ATOMS: atom_id res chain seq x y z
N TRP A 1 -51.24 -5.84 3.99
CA TRP A 1 -50.54 -5.13 2.90
C TRP A 1 -50.68 -5.93 1.61
N SER A 2 -50.90 -5.29 0.47
CA SER A 2 -50.82 -5.90 -0.86
C SER A 2 -49.57 -5.39 -1.55
N GLY A 3 -48.66 -6.27 -1.95
CA GLY A 3 -47.37 -5.87 -2.53
C GLY A 3 -46.42 -7.06 -2.65
N TRP A 4 -45.14 -6.74 -2.80
CA TRP A 4 -44.03 -7.68 -2.84
C TRP A 4 -43.05 -7.36 -1.70
N GLY A 5 -42.15 -8.29 -1.40
CA GLY A 5 -41.06 -8.10 -0.44
C GLY A 5 -39.74 -8.52 -1.06
N VAL A 6 -38.66 -7.90 -0.62
CA VAL A 6 -37.28 -8.20 -1.04
C VAL A 6 -36.45 -8.41 0.21
N ALA A 7 -35.60 -9.44 0.22
CA ALA A 7 -34.62 -9.66 1.28
C ALA A 7 -33.31 -8.94 0.94
N TYR A 8 -32.64 -8.45 1.99
CA TYR A 8 -31.33 -7.83 1.87
C TYR A 8 -30.29 -8.84 1.34
N GLY A 9 -29.49 -8.44 0.34
CA GLY A 9 -28.42 -9.28 -0.23
C GLY A 9 -28.78 -10.14 -1.44
N ASP A 10 -30.05 -10.23 -1.85
CA ASP A 10 -30.48 -11.18 -2.89
C ASP A 10 -30.20 -10.75 -4.35
N GLY A 11 -29.36 -9.74 -4.60
CA GLY A 11 -28.99 -9.33 -5.96
C GLY A 11 -30.22 -9.08 -6.86
N VAL A 12 -31.30 -8.54 -6.29
CA VAL A 12 -32.57 -8.35 -7.00
C VAL A 12 -32.39 -7.28 -8.08
N THR A 13 -32.29 -7.72 -9.33
CA THR A 13 -32.05 -6.87 -10.50
C THR A 13 -33.32 -6.32 -11.15
N SER A 14 -34.50 -6.81 -10.77
CA SER A 14 -35.78 -6.26 -11.24
C SER A 14 -36.94 -6.63 -10.33
N ILE A 15 -37.88 -5.70 -10.19
CA ILE A 15 -39.12 -5.88 -9.44
C ILE A 15 -40.29 -5.45 -10.32
N GLY A 16 -41.27 -6.33 -10.51
CA GLY A 16 -42.46 -6.03 -11.32
C GLY A 16 -43.36 -4.98 -10.67
N GLY A 17 -43.96 -4.10 -11.48
CA GLY A 17 -44.90 -3.07 -11.01
C GLY A 17 -44.27 -1.69 -10.72
N LEU A 18 -42.98 -1.53 -10.96
CA LEU A 18 -42.27 -0.24 -10.92
C LEU A 18 -42.32 0.48 -12.28
N GLU A 19 -43.52 0.84 -12.73
CA GLU A 19 -43.70 1.58 -13.99
C GLU A 19 -43.23 3.04 -13.86
N ASP A 20 -42.78 3.64 -14.95
CA ASP A 20 -42.40 5.06 -14.94
C ASP A 20 -43.59 5.95 -14.53
N GLY A 21 -43.34 6.90 -13.62
CA GLY A 21 -44.35 7.76 -13.02
C GLY A 21 -45.20 7.10 -11.92
N SER A 22 -44.89 5.86 -11.52
CA SER A 22 -45.57 5.20 -10.39
C SER A 22 -44.97 5.60 -9.04
N THR A 23 -45.82 5.66 -8.03
CA THR A 23 -45.47 5.95 -6.63
C THR A 23 -45.68 4.71 -5.78
N HIS A 24 -44.74 4.40 -4.89
CA HIS A 24 -44.80 3.20 -4.05
C HIS A 24 -44.48 3.55 -2.61
N GLU A 25 -45.18 2.88 -1.70
CA GLU A 25 -44.93 2.94 -0.26
C GLU A 25 -44.24 1.67 0.22
N PHE A 26 -43.38 1.80 1.22
CA PHE A 26 -42.66 0.68 1.81
C PHE A 26 -42.36 0.88 3.30
N LEU A 27 -41.91 -0.21 3.92
CA LEU A 27 -41.64 -0.43 5.34
C LEU A 27 -40.49 -1.42 5.38
N VAL A 28 -39.66 -1.34 6.40
CA VAL A 28 -38.54 -2.27 6.57
C VAL A 28 -38.88 -3.23 7.72
N LEU A 29 -38.78 -4.52 7.44
CA LEU A 29 -39.00 -5.58 8.42
C LEU A 29 -37.65 -6.22 8.75
N CYS A 30 -37.12 -5.93 9.94
CA CYS A 30 -35.91 -6.57 10.44
C CYS A 30 -36.28 -7.93 11.03
N ALA A 31 -36.29 -8.95 10.16
CA ALA A 31 -36.54 -10.34 10.54
C ALA A 31 -35.51 -10.83 11.57
N GLN A 32 -35.98 -11.52 12.61
CA GLN A 32 -35.11 -12.09 13.63
C GLN A 32 -35.43 -13.56 13.91
N GLY A 33 -34.37 -14.35 14.10
CA GLY A 33 -34.45 -15.77 14.46
C GLY A 33 -34.80 -16.72 13.31
N ASP A 34 -34.69 -18.01 13.58
CA ASP A 34 -35.06 -19.07 12.63
C ASP A 34 -36.58 -19.17 12.47
N GLY A 35 -37.06 -19.40 11.25
CA GLY A 35 -38.48 -19.61 10.97
C GLY A 35 -39.28 -18.34 10.66
N TRP A 36 -38.63 -17.18 10.49
CA TRP A 36 -39.29 -15.90 10.19
C TRP A 36 -40.22 -15.96 8.98
N TRP A 37 -39.94 -16.84 8.02
CA TRP A 37 -40.74 -17.04 6.80
C TRP A 37 -42.17 -17.56 7.05
N TYR A 38 -42.46 -18.12 8.23
CA TYR A 38 -43.81 -18.56 8.58
C TYR A 38 -44.73 -17.41 8.97
N ASP A 39 -44.18 -16.34 9.57
CA ASP A 39 -44.91 -15.13 9.94
C ASP A 39 -43.92 -13.95 10.05
N ILE A 40 -43.57 -13.37 8.89
CA ILE A 40 -42.61 -12.27 8.83
C ILE A 40 -43.02 -11.08 9.70
N TRP A 41 -44.31 -10.85 9.89
CA TRP A 41 -44.82 -9.72 10.67
C TRP A 41 -44.63 -9.93 12.16
N ALA A 42 -44.90 -11.14 12.66
CA ALA A 42 -44.67 -11.46 14.06
C ALA A 42 -43.18 -11.68 14.38
N SER A 43 -42.38 -12.07 13.37
CA SER A 43 -40.95 -12.37 13.51
C SER A 43 -40.02 -11.22 13.14
N SER A 44 -40.54 -10.00 12.98
CA SER A 44 -39.72 -8.84 12.62
C SER A 44 -39.92 -7.67 13.56
N THR A 45 -38.85 -6.90 13.76
CA THR A 45 -38.99 -5.52 14.22
C THR A 45 -39.40 -4.65 13.03
N LEU A 46 -40.54 -3.96 13.15
CA LEU A 46 -41.02 -3.05 12.12
C LEU A 46 -40.32 -1.70 12.24
N LEU A 47 -39.68 -1.27 11.15
CA LEU A 47 -39.08 0.04 11.01
C LEU A 47 -39.89 0.87 10.00
N GLN A 48 -40.43 1.98 10.48
CA GLN A 48 -41.37 2.85 9.77
C GLN A 48 -41.19 4.30 10.24
N PRO A 49 -41.58 5.31 9.45
CA PRO A 49 -41.53 6.70 9.88
C PRO A 49 -42.55 6.98 11.00
N GLU A 50 -42.47 8.16 11.62
CA GLU A 50 -43.52 8.63 12.52
C GLU A 50 -44.76 9.02 11.69
N LEU A 51 -45.96 8.66 12.15
CA LEU A 51 -47.21 8.95 11.46
C LEU A 51 -47.41 10.47 11.30
N GLY A 52 -47.64 10.92 10.07
CA GLY A 52 -47.78 12.33 9.72
C GLY A 52 -46.46 13.13 9.72
N SER A 53 -45.31 12.44 9.79
CA SER A 53 -44.00 13.08 9.55
C SER A 53 -43.78 13.36 8.06
N GLU A 54 -42.71 14.06 7.71
CA GLU A 54 -42.42 14.40 6.31
C GLU A 54 -42.03 13.20 5.43
N CYS A 55 -41.63 12.07 6.01
CA CYS A 55 -41.36 10.82 5.30
C CYS A 55 -42.52 9.84 5.35
N ASP A 56 -43.61 10.21 6.02
CA ASP A 56 -44.89 9.58 5.81
C ASP A 56 -45.38 10.00 4.41
N PHE A 57 -45.07 9.15 3.42
CA PHE A 57 -45.15 9.50 2.01
C PHE A 57 -46.57 9.93 1.61
N VAL A 58 -47.58 9.31 2.22
CA VAL A 58 -48.99 9.71 2.08
C VAL A 58 -49.49 10.30 3.40
N ALA A 59 -49.00 11.50 3.72
CA ALA A 59 -49.41 12.21 4.92
C ALA A 59 -50.95 12.33 5.03
N GLY A 60 -51.50 11.80 6.14
CA GLY A 60 -52.91 11.92 6.50
C GLY A 60 -53.77 10.68 6.27
N ASP A 61 -53.16 9.55 5.92
CA ASP A 61 -53.79 8.24 6.11
C ASP A 61 -53.53 7.69 7.53
N GLU A 62 -53.81 6.40 7.75
CA GLU A 62 -53.61 5.74 9.06
C GLU A 62 -52.30 4.95 9.14
N TYR A 63 -51.44 5.03 8.12
CA TYR A 63 -50.26 4.18 7.94
C TYR A 63 -49.01 5.00 7.66
N ALA A 64 -48.10 5.05 8.63
CA ALA A 64 -46.82 5.69 8.43
C ALA A 64 -45.92 4.81 7.55
N ASN A 65 -45.83 5.10 6.25
CA ASN A 65 -44.96 4.37 5.32
C ASN A 65 -43.95 5.32 4.67
N TYR A 66 -42.74 4.82 4.45
CA TYR A 66 -41.83 5.49 3.51
C TYR A 66 -42.36 5.39 2.10
N GLY A 67 -41.81 6.15 1.17
CA GLY A 67 -42.17 5.99 -0.23
C GLY A 67 -41.19 6.62 -1.20
N PHE A 68 -41.37 6.29 -2.46
CA PHE A 68 -40.56 6.78 -3.57
C PHE A 68 -41.40 6.87 -4.84
N THR A 69 -40.89 7.63 -5.82
CA THR A 69 -41.50 7.78 -7.15
C THR A 69 -40.50 7.36 -8.22
N VAL A 70 -40.92 6.49 -9.13
CA VAL A 70 -40.11 6.07 -10.28
C VAL A 70 -40.18 7.15 -11.36
N ASN A 71 -39.04 7.66 -11.82
CA ASN A 71 -38.97 8.74 -12.82
C ASN A 71 -37.85 8.50 -13.85
N GLY A 72 -38.13 7.67 -14.85
CA GLY A 72 -37.31 7.53 -16.06
C GLY A 72 -35.95 6.83 -15.89
N GLY A 73 -35.65 6.33 -14.69
CA GLY A 73 -34.39 5.66 -14.35
C GLY A 73 -34.41 5.05 -12.94
N ASP A 74 -33.26 4.53 -12.53
CA ASP A 74 -33.06 3.96 -11.19
C ASP A 74 -33.29 5.02 -10.11
N VAL A 75 -33.87 4.59 -8.98
CA VAL A 75 -34.21 5.47 -7.85
C VAL A 75 -33.38 5.07 -6.65
N ASP A 76 -32.45 5.93 -6.25
CA ASP A 76 -31.73 5.80 -4.99
C ASP A 76 -32.60 6.33 -3.85
N VAL A 77 -32.96 5.44 -2.91
CA VAL A 77 -33.73 5.79 -1.72
C VAL A 77 -32.81 5.72 -0.51
N SER A 78 -32.33 6.87 -0.05
CA SER A 78 -31.55 6.98 1.19
C SER A 78 -32.42 7.56 2.30
N LEU A 79 -32.77 6.73 3.28
CA LEU A 79 -33.60 7.09 4.43
C LEU A 79 -33.04 6.46 5.70
N CYS A 80 -33.21 7.15 6.82
CA CYS A 80 -32.79 6.67 8.12
C CYS A 80 -33.97 6.02 8.84
N ALA A 81 -33.89 4.70 8.97
CA ALA A 81 -35.01 3.91 9.46
C ALA A 81 -35.44 4.37 10.89
N GLY A 82 -36.64 4.94 10.99
CA GLY A 82 -37.27 5.38 12.23
C GLY A 82 -37.40 6.91 12.38
N THR A 83 -36.79 7.73 11.50
CA THR A 83 -36.85 9.20 11.59
C THR A 83 -36.81 9.85 10.20
N CYS A 84 -37.09 11.16 10.14
CA CYS A 84 -37.11 11.92 8.89
C CYS A 84 -35.97 12.91 8.68
N ASP A 85 -35.58 13.57 9.75
CA ASP A 85 -34.58 14.63 9.73
C ASP A 85 -33.23 14.19 10.29
N ALA A 86 -33.09 12.93 10.72
CA ALA A 86 -31.78 12.46 11.16
C ALA A 86 -30.92 12.18 9.92
N THR A 87 -29.75 12.82 9.84
CA THR A 87 -28.62 12.13 9.24
C THR A 87 -28.52 10.77 9.92
N CYS A 88 -28.35 9.72 9.13
CA CYS A 88 -27.95 8.46 9.69
C CYS A 88 -26.58 8.78 10.29
N ASP A 89 -26.52 9.06 11.60
CA ASP A 89 -25.34 8.79 12.37
C ASP A 89 -25.23 7.28 12.20
N GLY A 90 -24.52 6.88 11.15
CA GLY A 90 -24.48 5.50 10.74
C GLY A 90 -24.19 4.68 11.98
N GLY A 91 -24.88 3.55 12.13
CA GLY A 91 -24.07 2.36 12.31
C GLY A 91 -23.16 2.39 11.09
N GLY A 92 -21.95 2.96 11.27
CA GLY A 92 -21.19 3.48 10.15
C GLY A 92 -21.09 2.41 9.08
N ASP A 93 -21.20 2.82 7.82
CA ASP A 93 -20.12 2.32 6.96
C ASP A 93 -18.85 2.64 7.75
N PRO A 94 -18.03 1.64 8.10
CA PRO A 94 -16.76 1.94 8.72
C PRO A 94 -16.13 3.01 7.83
N GLU A 95 -15.79 4.17 8.40
CA GLU A 95 -14.79 5.02 7.75
C GLU A 95 -13.67 4.06 7.32
N PRO A 96 -13.26 4.04 6.04
CA PRO A 96 -12.36 3.05 5.52
C PRO A 96 -11.20 2.96 6.48
N THR A 97 -11.11 1.82 7.16
CA THR A 97 -10.12 1.69 8.22
C THR A 97 -8.76 1.86 7.55
N VAL A 98 -7.79 2.45 8.23
CA VAL A 98 -6.41 2.52 7.73
C VAL A 98 -5.83 1.13 7.40
N LEU A 99 -6.48 0.06 7.88
CA LEU A 99 -6.12 -1.33 7.61
C LEU A 99 -6.71 -1.89 6.30
N ALA A 100 -7.68 -1.21 5.69
CA ALA A 100 -8.41 -1.74 4.54
C ALA A 100 -7.45 -2.03 3.37
N GLY A 101 -7.66 -3.15 2.70
CA GLY A 101 -6.77 -3.67 1.66
C GLY A 101 -6.13 -5.01 2.04
N ALA A 102 -5.18 -5.44 1.21
CA ALA A 102 -4.48 -6.70 1.34
C ALA A 102 -3.11 -6.50 2.02
N TRP A 103 -2.77 -7.40 2.93
CA TRP A 103 -1.51 -7.40 3.67
C TRP A 103 -0.83 -8.76 3.54
N ARG A 104 0.50 -8.78 3.48
CA ARG A 104 1.31 -10.01 3.51
C ARG A 104 2.41 -9.90 4.55
N ILE A 105 2.93 -11.04 5.00
CA ILE A 105 4.14 -11.06 5.83
C ILE A 105 5.28 -10.48 4.98
N ALA A 106 6.00 -9.50 5.52
CA ALA A 106 7.11 -8.88 4.82
C ALA A 106 8.12 -9.98 4.43
N PRO A 107 8.48 -10.13 3.14
CA PRO A 107 9.35 -11.19 2.65
C PRO A 107 10.84 -10.90 2.98
N GLU A 108 11.14 -10.70 4.26
CA GLU A 108 12.46 -10.38 4.78
C GLU A 108 12.78 -11.13 6.08
N ALA A 109 14.05 -11.20 6.43
CA ALA A 109 14.49 -11.84 7.67
C ALA A 109 13.95 -11.09 8.90
N ASN A 110 13.59 -11.83 9.94
CA ASN A 110 12.99 -11.33 11.18
C ASN A 110 11.58 -10.73 11.02
N ALA A 111 10.87 -11.01 9.93
CA ALA A 111 9.45 -10.65 9.78
C ALA A 111 8.51 -11.59 10.56
N LEU A 112 8.96 -12.76 11.00
CA LEU A 112 8.21 -13.75 11.79
C LEU A 112 9.11 -14.21 12.93
N MET A 113 8.73 -13.93 14.18
CA MET A 113 9.58 -14.23 15.34
C MET A 113 8.77 -14.63 16.57
N VAL A 114 9.41 -15.39 17.46
CA VAL A 114 8.84 -15.79 18.75
C VAL A 114 9.86 -15.67 19.87
N GLY A 115 9.41 -15.18 21.02
CA GLY A 115 10.24 -15.08 22.22
C GLY A 115 9.49 -14.64 23.47
N GLU A 116 10.24 -14.36 24.53
CA GLU A 116 9.71 -14.02 25.85
C GLU A 116 9.07 -12.62 25.96
N ALA A 117 9.24 -11.77 24.95
CA ALA A 117 8.72 -10.41 24.92
C ALA A 117 8.25 -10.01 23.50
N PRO A 118 7.33 -9.03 23.36
CA PRO A 118 6.99 -8.45 22.07
C PRO A 118 8.21 -7.94 21.32
N ASN A 119 8.23 -8.06 19.99
CA ASN A 119 9.33 -7.59 19.13
C ASN A 119 10.69 -8.21 19.47
N PHE A 120 10.69 -9.42 20.03
CA PHE A 120 11.90 -10.09 20.46
C PHE A 120 11.89 -11.57 20.09
N GLY A 121 12.69 -11.93 19.09
CA GLY A 121 12.89 -13.32 18.63
C GLY A 121 13.84 -14.16 19.47
N GLY A 122 13.72 -14.12 20.80
CA GLY A 122 14.62 -14.79 21.74
C GLY A 122 14.69 -16.31 21.58
N TRP A 123 13.65 -16.94 21.02
CA TRP A 123 13.60 -18.38 20.78
C TRP A 123 13.82 -18.73 19.31
N TRP A 124 13.21 -17.99 18.40
CA TRP A 124 13.39 -18.18 16.96
C TRP A 124 12.96 -16.94 16.16
N SER A 125 13.55 -16.75 14.97
CA SER A 125 13.14 -15.78 13.96
C SER A 125 13.43 -16.33 12.57
N ASN A 126 12.60 -15.99 11.59
CA ASN A 126 12.83 -16.42 10.21
C ASN A 126 14.11 -15.79 9.65
N SER A 127 14.87 -16.57 8.91
CA SER A 127 16.00 -16.11 8.10
C SER A 127 15.54 -15.71 6.70
N ALA A 128 16.42 -15.08 5.92
CA ALA A 128 16.16 -14.85 4.49
C ALA A 128 15.94 -16.16 3.72
N ALA A 129 16.62 -17.24 4.10
CA ALA A 129 16.43 -18.55 3.48
C ALA A 129 15.07 -19.18 3.82
N ASP A 130 14.46 -18.83 4.97
CA ASP A 130 13.11 -19.28 5.31
C ASP A 130 12.05 -18.60 4.44
N VAL A 131 12.31 -17.38 3.94
CA VAL A 131 11.43 -16.69 2.98
C VAL A 131 11.30 -17.52 1.71
N ASP A 132 12.44 -17.95 1.14
CA ASP A 132 12.45 -18.79 -0.06
C ASP A 132 11.86 -20.18 0.20
N ALA A 133 12.22 -20.80 1.33
CA ALA A 133 11.79 -22.16 1.66
C ALA A 133 10.29 -22.26 1.99
N ARG A 134 9.68 -21.15 2.41
CA ARG A 134 8.28 -21.03 2.80
C ARG A 134 7.55 -20.01 1.95
N ALA A 135 7.89 -19.91 0.66
CA ALA A 135 7.33 -18.88 -0.23
C ALA A 135 5.79 -18.81 -0.18
N CYS A 136 5.12 -19.97 -0.12
CA CYS A 136 3.66 -20.11 0.03
C CYS A 136 3.08 -19.54 1.35
N LEU A 137 3.89 -19.17 2.34
CA LEU A 137 3.45 -18.45 3.54
C LEU A 137 3.57 -16.94 3.36
N PHE A 138 4.54 -16.50 2.55
CA PHE A 138 4.85 -15.08 2.37
C PHE A 138 4.03 -14.46 1.23
N ASP A 139 3.38 -15.26 0.39
CA ASP A 139 2.41 -14.80 -0.61
C ASP A 139 0.94 -14.85 -0.11
N ASP A 140 0.66 -15.53 1.01
CA ASP A 140 -0.64 -15.52 1.69
C ASP A 140 -1.08 -14.09 2.07
N GLU A 141 -2.29 -13.71 1.65
CA GLU A 141 -2.85 -12.38 1.94
C GLU A 141 -3.89 -12.39 3.05
N TYR A 142 -3.84 -11.33 3.86
CA TYR A 142 -4.84 -10.97 4.86
C TYR A 142 -5.60 -9.76 4.35
N VAL A 143 -6.86 -9.96 3.95
CA VAL A 143 -7.66 -8.93 3.28
C VAL A 143 -8.69 -8.35 4.25
N PHE A 144 -8.56 -7.06 4.53
CA PHE A 144 -9.49 -6.27 5.32
C PHE A 144 -10.42 -5.49 4.36
N GLY A 145 -11.71 -5.81 4.37
CA GLY A 145 -12.71 -5.11 3.58
C GLY A 145 -13.12 -3.79 4.22
N GLU A 146 -13.42 -2.77 3.41
CA GLU A 146 -13.90 -1.47 3.90
C GLU A 146 -15.20 -1.59 4.72
N ASP A 147 -15.99 -2.64 4.47
CA ASP A 147 -17.24 -2.97 5.17
C ASP A 147 -17.05 -3.72 6.50
N GLY A 148 -15.80 -3.93 6.93
CA GLY A 148 -15.47 -4.71 8.13
C GLY A 148 -15.40 -6.22 7.89
N SER A 149 -15.53 -6.69 6.65
CA SER A 149 -15.27 -8.09 6.30
C SER A 149 -13.78 -8.43 6.39
N PHE A 150 -13.46 -9.70 6.64
CA PHE A 150 -12.09 -10.19 6.67
C PHE A 150 -11.97 -11.50 5.89
N ASN A 151 -10.85 -11.68 5.19
CA ASN A 151 -10.56 -12.94 4.51
C ASN A 151 -9.07 -13.33 4.54
N ASN A 152 -8.81 -14.61 4.74
CA ASN A 152 -7.51 -15.22 4.47
C ASN A 152 -7.49 -15.69 3.01
N VAL A 153 -6.71 -15.05 2.14
CA VAL A 153 -6.55 -15.46 0.74
C VAL A 153 -5.23 -16.22 0.61
N LEU A 154 -5.33 -17.55 0.64
CA LEU A 154 -4.18 -18.46 0.73
C LEU A 154 -3.75 -19.09 -0.61
N GLY A 155 -4.33 -18.61 -1.72
CA GLY A 155 -4.03 -19.14 -3.04
C GLY A 155 -4.34 -20.65 -3.21
N ALA A 156 -3.48 -21.34 -3.94
CA ALA A 156 -3.58 -22.79 -4.16
C ALA A 156 -2.85 -23.61 -3.08
N ASP A 157 -1.90 -22.99 -2.40
CA ASP A 157 -1.06 -23.60 -1.39
C ASP A 157 -0.64 -22.58 -0.33
N THR A 158 -0.63 -23.01 0.92
CA THR A 158 -0.09 -22.29 2.09
C THR A 158 0.92 -23.17 2.82
N TRP A 159 1.65 -22.61 3.78
CA TRP A 159 2.54 -23.40 4.63
C TRP A 159 1.74 -24.20 5.67
N ASN A 160 1.56 -25.49 5.38
CA ASN A 160 0.95 -26.41 6.31
C ASN A 160 1.97 -26.96 7.32
N GLU A 161 1.49 -27.23 8.53
CA GLU A 161 2.25 -27.88 9.61
C GLU A 161 1.59 -29.20 10.04
N GLY A 162 2.36 -30.09 10.66
CA GLY A 162 1.89 -31.43 11.01
C GLY A 162 0.67 -31.47 11.96
N TRP A 163 0.41 -30.42 12.73
CA TRP A 163 -0.76 -30.34 13.62
C TRP A 163 -2.09 -30.30 12.85
N GLN A 164 -2.07 -29.88 11.58
CA GLN A 164 -3.23 -29.90 10.68
C GLN A 164 -3.54 -31.30 10.12
N GLY A 165 -2.72 -32.31 10.43
CA GLY A 165 -2.94 -33.69 9.96
C GLY A 165 -2.47 -33.95 8.53
N VAL A 166 -1.73 -33.02 7.93
CA VAL A 166 -1.10 -33.13 6.61
C VAL A 166 0.42 -33.10 6.71
N ALA A 167 1.12 -33.32 5.59
CA ALA A 167 2.57 -33.19 5.56
C ALA A 167 2.99 -31.73 5.72
N GLU A 168 4.06 -31.48 6.48
CA GLU A 168 4.60 -30.13 6.66
C GLU A 168 5.23 -29.61 5.36
N GLY A 169 4.92 -28.37 5.01
CA GLY A 169 5.38 -27.69 3.80
C GLY A 169 4.24 -27.06 3.00
N CYS A 170 4.57 -26.46 1.86
CA CYS A 170 3.59 -25.88 0.95
C CYS A 170 2.61 -26.95 0.44
N GLY A 171 1.31 -26.70 0.59
CA GLY A 171 0.24 -27.56 0.09
C GLY A 171 -1.14 -26.93 0.27
N GLU A 172 -2.18 -27.63 -0.20
CA GLU A 172 -3.58 -27.15 -0.15
C GLU A 172 -3.97 -26.71 1.28
N PRO A 173 -4.61 -25.54 1.45
CA PRO A 173 -5.06 -25.08 2.76
C PRO A 173 -6.01 -26.06 3.46
N VAL A 174 -5.94 -26.13 4.80
CA VAL A 174 -6.69 -27.12 5.60
C VAL A 174 -7.72 -26.45 6.50
N ALA A 175 -9.00 -26.82 6.31
CA ALA A 175 -10.11 -26.36 7.14
C ALA A 175 -9.87 -26.60 8.65
N PRO A 176 -10.26 -25.65 9.52
CA PRO A 176 -10.99 -24.41 9.22
C PRO A 176 -10.08 -23.23 8.81
N HIS A 177 -8.76 -23.42 8.74
CA HIS A 177 -7.79 -22.37 8.41
C HIS A 177 -7.52 -22.30 6.89
N ASP A 178 -8.55 -22.52 6.07
CA ASP A 178 -8.45 -22.61 4.61
C ASP A 178 -8.99 -21.37 3.87
N GLY A 179 -9.30 -20.30 4.62
CA GLY A 179 -9.90 -19.09 4.05
C GLY A 179 -11.39 -19.21 3.73
N SER A 180 -12.06 -20.31 4.11
CA SER A 180 -13.50 -20.47 3.89
C SER A 180 -14.37 -19.85 5.00
N ALA A 181 -13.76 -19.33 6.06
CA ALA A 181 -14.46 -18.74 7.19
C ALA A 181 -15.24 -17.48 6.78
N ASN A 182 -16.50 -17.37 7.21
CA ASN A 182 -17.23 -16.11 7.14
C ASN A 182 -16.73 -15.20 8.27
N ALA A 183 -15.70 -14.41 7.98
CA ALA A 183 -14.96 -13.65 8.97
C ALA A 183 -15.17 -12.14 8.86
N SER A 184 -14.94 -11.45 9.98
CA SER A 184 -14.99 -9.99 10.08
C SER A 184 -13.88 -9.48 10.98
N TYR A 185 -13.61 -8.18 10.94
CA TYR A 185 -12.67 -7.55 11.86
C TYR A 185 -13.25 -6.31 12.53
N SER A 186 -12.66 -5.95 13.66
CA SER A 186 -12.80 -4.63 14.27
C SER A 186 -11.42 -4.08 14.64
N TYR A 187 -11.23 -2.80 14.36
CA TYR A 187 -9.99 -2.07 14.68
C TYR A 187 -10.27 -0.99 15.73
N ASP A 188 -9.51 -1.02 16.83
CA ASP A 188 -9.51 -0.01 17.88
C ASP A 188 -8.16 0.73 17.83
N ASP A 189 -8.14 1.87 17.13
CA ASP A 189 -6.96 2.73 17.00
C ASP A 189 -6.44 3.23 18.35
N ALA A 190 -7.35 3.61 19.26
CA ALA A 190 -6.97 4.13 20.57
C ALA A 190 -6.30 3.07 21.45
N ALA A 191 -6.73 1.82 21.33
CA ALA A 191 -6.11 0.68 22.00
C ALA A 191 -4.91 0.11 21.24
N GLY A 192 -4.78 0.40 19.94
CA GLY A 192 -3.82 -0.24 19.06
C GLY A 192 -4.09 -1.74 18.90
N THR A 193 -5.35 -2.15 18.77
CA THR A 193 -5.71 -3.57 18.65
C THR A 193 -6.61 -3.84 17.45
N VAL A 194 -6.44 -5.02 16.85
CA VAL A 194 -7.36 -5.56 15.83
C VAL A 194 -7.90 -6.89 16.32
N THR A 195 -9.22 -7.09 16.19
CA THR A 195 -9.88 -8.36 16.54
C THR A 195 -10.49 -8.96 15.29
N ILE A 196 -10.10 -10.20 14.99
CA ILE A 196 -10.65 -11.01 13.92
C ILE A 196 -11.71 -11.95 14.52
N ASN A 197 -12.87 -12.03 13.89
CA ASN A 197 -13.96 -12.93 14.26
C ASN A 197 -14.21 -13.92 13.12
N GLY A 198 -14.41 -15.19 13.46
CA GLY A 198 -14.60 -16.27 12.50
C GLY A 198 -13.69 -17.45 12.81
N THR A 199 -14.28 -18.62 13.05
CA THR A 199 -13.50 -19.84 13.35
C THR A 199 -12.56 -20.18 12.21
N GLY A 200 -11.27 -20.21 12.50
CA GLY A 200 -10.21 -20.51 11.53
C GLY A 200 -9.64 -19.29 10.80
N ALA A 201 -10.17 -18.08 11.03
CA ALA A 201 -9.58 -16.85 10.53
C ALA A 201 -8.42 -16.40 11.42
N PHE A 202 -7.35 -15.87 10.82
CA PHE A 202 -6.11 -15.52 11.53
C PHE A 202 -5.31 -14.42 10.84
N LEU A 203 -4.37 -13.81 11.58
CA LEU A 203 -3.27 -13.01 11.05
C LEU A 203 -1.92 -13.65 11.41
N GLY A 204 -0.99 -13.67 10.46
CA GLY A 204 0.37 -14.19 10.64
C GLY A 204 0.48 -15.72 10.56
N LEU A 205 0.03 -16.45 11.58
CA LEU A 205 0.12 -17.92 11.60
C LEU A 205 -1.20 -18.56 12.04
N ALA A 206 -1.68 -19.53 11.26
CA ALA A 206 -2.92 -20.26 11.50
C ALA A 206 -3.00 -20.91 12.90
N LYS A 207 -1.88 -21.39 13.43
CA LYS A 207 -1.87 -22.09 14.72
C LYS A 207 -2.07 -21.18 15.93
N VAL A 208 -1.76 -19.89 15.83
CA VAL A 208 -1.53 -19.04 17.01
C VAL A 208 -2.81 -18.31 17.41
N TYR A 209 -3.18 -18.38 18.68
CA TYR A 209 -4.32 -17.65 19.23
C TYR A 209 -4.01 -17.08 20.62
N ASN A 210 -4.92 -16.25 21.16
CA ASN A 210 -4.72 -15.65 22.48
C ASN A 210 -4.63 -16.72 23.57
N GLY A 211 -3.45 -16.85 24.19
CA GLY A 211 -3.22 -17.82 25.26
C GLY A 211 -2.91 -19.26 24.82
N GLY A 212 -2.75 -19.54 23.52
CA GLY A 212 -2.27 -20.86 23.09
C GLY A 212 -1.89 -21.00 21.61
N GLU A 213 -1.54 -22.23 21.25
CA GLU A 213 -1.33 -22.68 19.87
C GLU A 213 -2.20 -23.93 19.63
N CYS A 214 -2.75 -24.06 18.42
CA CYS A 214 -3.60 -25.18 18.05
C CYS A 214 -2.80 -26.49 18.04
N GLY A 215 -3.36 -27.53 18.68
CA GLY A 215 -2.83 -28.90 18.58
C GLY A 215 -3.49 -29.70 17.47
N SER A 216 -4.65 -29.24 17.00
CA SER A 216 -5.47 -29.80 15.94
C SER A 216 -6.36 -28.71 15.31
N PRO A 217 -6.92 -28.92 14.11
CA PRO A 217 -7.86 -27.98 13.49
C PRO A 217 -9.09 -27.65 14.34
N ASP A 218 -9.52 -28.58 15.21
CA ASP A 218 -10.69 -28.39 16.08
C ASP A 218 -10.43 -27.41 17.24
N ASP A 219 -9.16 -27.04 17.49
CA ASP A 219 -8.79 -26.07 18.54
C ASP A 219 -8.95 -24.60 18.09
N ALA A 220 -9.34 -24.37 16.82
CA ALA A 220 -9.50 -23.03 16.26
C ALA A 220 -10.53 -22.20 17.05
N PRO A 221 -10.14 -21.03 17.59
CA PRO A 221 -11.07 -20.17 18.33
C PRO A 221 -12.04 -19.45 17.39
N GLU A 222 -13.15 -18.96 17.94
CA GLU A 222 -14.12 -18.13 17.19
C GLU A 222 -13.65 -16.67 17.01
N SER A 223 -12.63 -16.23 17.76
CA SER A 223 -12.12 -14.86 17.75
C SER A 223 -10.66 -14.80 18.22
N ILE A 224 -9.86 -13.92 17.60
CA ILE A 224 -8.46 -13.66 17.94
C ILE A 224 -8.20 -12.15 17.93
N THR A 225 -7.61 -11.63 19.01
CA THR A 225 -7.22 -10.23 19.16
C THR A 225 -5.70 -10.09 19.09
N TYR A 226 -5.23 -9.10 18.36
CA TYR A 226 -3.82 -8.78 18.20
C TYR A 226 -3.55 -7.35 18.62
N ASP A 227 -2.37 -7.11 19.21
CA ASP A 227 -1.82 -5.77 19.38
C ASP A 227 -1.11 -5.38 18.09
N ILE A 228 -1.39 -4.18 17.56
CA ILE A 228 -0.78 -3.69 16.33
C ILE A 228 -0.14 -2.32 16.50
N THR A 229 0.88 -2.07 15.70
CA THR A 229 1.48 -0.74 15.52
C THR A 229 1.74 -0.52 14.03
N LEU A 230 1.16 0.56 13.50
CA LEU A 230 1.37 0.97 12.12
C LEU A 230 2.59 1.90 12.03
N SER A 231 3.34 1.78 10.93
CA SER A 231 4.48 2.61 10.58
C SER A 231 4.56 2.80 9.06
N ASP A 232 5.54 3.60 8.61
CA ASP A 232 5.79 3.83 7.19
C ASP A 232 4.55 4.32 6.43
N ASN A 233 3.88 5.35 6.98
CA ASN A 233 2.62 5.89 6.46
C ASN A 233 1.51 4.83 6.33
N ASP A 234 1.38 3.98 7.34
CA ASP A 234 0.39 2.91 7.41
C ASP A 234 0.58 1.81 6.34
N GLU A 235 1.78 1.68 5.77
CA GLU A 235 2.14 0.59 4.85
C GLU A 235 2.81 -0.60 5.54
N THR A 236 3.27 -0.43 6.78
CA THR A 236 3.89 -1.47 7.60
C THR A 236 3.10 -1.66 8.88
N MET A 237 2.77 -2.92 9.21
CA MET A 237 2.11 -3.30 10.45
C MET A 237 3.01 -4.23 11.26
N THR A 238 3.38 -3.80 12.46
CA THR A 238 3.91 -4.70 13.48
C THR A 238 2.74 -5.32 14.24
N LEU A 239 2.59 -6.63 14.11
CA LEU A 239 1.51 -7.42 14.71
C LEU A 239 2.07 -8.28 15.84
N VAL A 240 1.46 -8.24 17.02
CA VAL A 240 1.89 -8.99 18.20
C VAL A 240 0.72 -9.78 18.77
N ILE A 241 0.98 -11.03 19.16
CA ILE A 241 0.03 -11.85 19.89
C ILE A 241 0.70 -12.59 21.05
N ASN A 242 0.08 -12.48 22.23
CA ASN A 242 0.46 -13.26 23.39
C ASN A 242 -0.24 -14.62 23.36
N PHE A 243 0.53 -15.68 23.14
CA PHE A 243 0.02 -17.05 23.08
C PHE A 243 0.13 -17.79 24.42
N GLY A 244 0.41 -17.07 25.52
CA GLY A 244 0.49 -17.58 26.89
C GLY A 244 1.93 -17.71 27.40
N PRO A 245 2.74 -18.66 26.88
CA PRO A 245 4.15 -18.80 27.25
C PRO A 245 5.04 -17.63 26.81
N GLY A 246 4.68 -16.95 25.73
CA GLY A 246 5.45 -15.85 25.15
C GLY A 246 4.66 -15.11 24.08
N PHE A 247 5.39 -14.49 23.15
CA PHE A 247 4.82 -13.64 22.12
C PHE A 247 5.28 -14.07 20.74
N TRP A 248 4.33 -14.17 19.82
CA TRP A 248 4.63 -14.11 18.39
C TRP A 248 4.60 -12.65 17.95
N THR A 249 5.53 -12.27 17.09
CA THR A 249 5.57 -10.97 16.43
C THR A 249 5.75 -11.15 14.94
N PHE A 250 4.96 -10.42 14.17
CA PHE A 250 4.99 -10.40 12.72
C PHE A 250 5.19 -8.98 12.22
N LYS A 251 5.95 -8.84 11.14
CA LYS A 251 5.98 -7.63 10.32
C LYS A 251 5.19 -7.92 9.05
N LEU A 252 4.05 -7.27 8.91
CA LEU A 252 3.25 -7.27 7.70
C LEU A 252 3.54 -5.99 6.93
N ARG A 253 3.38 -6.04 5.60
CA ARG A 253 3.30 -4.86 4.74
C ARG A 253 2.10 -5.00 3.82
N THR A 254 1.57 -3.88 3.34
CA THR A 254 0.54 -3.91 2.30
C THR A 254 1.02 -4.71 1.10
N SER A 255 0.15 -5.50 0.48
CA SER A 255 0.49 -6.25 -0.73
C SER A 255 1.02 -5.30 -1.80
N GLU A 256 0.40 -4.14 -1.96
CA GLU A 256 0.85 -3.08 -2.86
C GLU A 256 2.30 -2.67 -2.58
N SER A 257 2.67 -2.31 -1.35
CA SER A 257 4.05 -1.86 -1.06
C SER A 257 5.11 -2.98 -1.17
N ILE A 258 4.70 -4.26 -1.12
CA ILE A 258 5.58 -5.40 -1.43
C ILE A 258 5.73 -5.56 -2.95
N ASP A 259 4.65 -5.41 -3.72
CA ASP A 259 4.66 -5.56 -5.18
C ASP A 259 5.24 -4.33 -5.89
N GLU A 260 5.06 -3.13 -5.34
CA GLU A 260 5.68 -1.89 -5.84
C GLU A 260 7.17 -1.79 -5.47
N ASN A 261 7.64 -2.63 -4.55
CA ASN A 261 9.07 -2.90 -4.40
C ASN A 261 9.62 -3.79 -5.55
N THR A 262 8.88 -3.93 -6.65
CA THR A 262 9.39 -4.44 -7.92
C THR A 262 10.38 -3.44 -8.51
N VAL A 263 11.62 -3.90 -8.66
CA VAL A 263 12.72 -3.13 -9.22
C VAL A 263 12.31 -2.46 -10.54
N VAL A 264 12.18 -1.13 -10.53
CA VAL A 264 12.00 -0.33 -11.74
C VAL A 264 13.39 0.03 -12.25
N LEU A 265 13.87 -0.71 -13.26
CA LEU A 265 15.16 -0.45 -13.89
C LEU A 265 15.07 0.77 -14.81
N GLY A 266 15.83 1.82 -14.50
CA GLY A 266 15.94 3.00 -15.33
C GLY A 266 17.22 3.78 -15.08
N CYS A 267 17.41 4.91 -15.76
CA CYS A 267 18.54 5.79 -15.48
C CYS A 267 18.23 6.63 -14.24
N LEU A 268 19.07 6.54 -13.20
CA LEU A 268 18.88 7.27 -11.94
C LEU A 268 19.48 8.68 -11.94
N ASP A 269 20.20 9.07 -12.99
CA ASP A 269 20.88 10.35 -13.08
C ASP A 269 19.96 11.44 -13.67
N PRO A 270 19.59 12.49 -12.90
CA PRO A 270 18.72 13.56 -13.38
C PRO A 270 19.29 14.39 -14.52
N ASN A 271 20.60 14.35 -14.75
CA ASN A 271 21.25 15.06 -15.86
C ASN A 271 21.18 14.26 -17.18
N ALA A 272 20.82 12.97 -17.12
CA ALA A 272 20.67 12.15 -18.32
C ALA A 272 19.35 12.46 -19.05
N ALA A 273 19.38 12.39 -20.38
CA ALA A 273 18.23 12.62 -21.24
C ALA A 273 17.13 11.54 -21.08
N ASN A 274 17.50 10.35 -20.61
CA ASN A 274 16.59 9.24 -20.32
C ASN A 274 16.42 9.00 -18.82
N TYR A 275 16.60 10.03 -17.99
CA TYR A 275 16.28 9.98 -16.56
C TYR A 275 14.86 9.47 -16.34
N ASP A 276 14.72 8.47 -15.48
CA ASP A 276 13.45 7.90 -15.09
C ASP A 276 13.19 8.22 -13.60
N PRO A 277 12.22 9.12 -13.29
CA PRO A 277 11.92 9.49 -11.92
C PRO A 277 11.25 8.35 -11.12
N ASP A 278 10.73 7.33 -11.80
CA ASP A 278 10.05 6.19 -11.19
C ASP A 278 11.02 5.01 -11.00
N ALA A 279 12.25 5.09 -11.51
CA ALA A 279 13.26 4.06 -11.37
C ALA A 279 13.77 3.93 -9.92
N THR A 280 13.77 2.72 -9.41
CA THR A 280 14.30 2.37 -8.08
C THR A 280 15.75 1.89 -8.15
N ASP A 281 16.18 1.38 -9.31
CA ASP A 281 17.51 0.81 -9.52
C ASP A 281 18.10 1.21 -10.86
N GLN A 282 19.43 1.40 -10.87
CA GLN A 282 20.16 1.79 -12.05
C GLN A 282 20.17 0.64 -13.08
N ALA A 283 19.56 0.90 -14.25
CA ALA A 283 19.65 0.01 -15.39
C ALA A 283 21.11 -0.14 -15.84
N LEU A 284 21.56 -1.38 -16.02
CA LEU A 284 22.88 -1.74 -16.54
C LEU A 284 22.75 -2.55 -17.83
N ASP A 285 23.70 -2.38 -18.75
CA ASP A 285 23.81 -3.26 -19.91
C ASP A 285 24.49 -4.60 -19.57
N GLN A 286 24.62 -5.49 -20.56
CA GLN A 286 25.23 -6.82 -20.38
C GLN A 286 26.74 -6.79 -20.00
N TRP A 287 27.37 -5.62 -20.04
CA TRP A 287 28.78 -5.40 -19.68
C TRP A 287 28.92 -4.63 -18.36
N GLY A 288 27.81 -4.24 -17.73
CA GLY A 288 27.79 -3.49 -16.48
C GLY A 288 27.95 -1.97 -16.64
N ASN A 289 27.79 -1.45 -17.86
CA ASN A 289 27.75 0.01 -18.06
C ASN A 289 26.37 0.55 -17.66
N ILE A 290 26.31 1.76 -17.14
CA ILE A 290 25.02 2.38 -16.78
C ILE A 290 24.27 2.76 -18.06
N VAL A 291 22.98 2.42 -18.14
CA VAL A 291 22.12 2.72 -19.29
C VAL A 291 21.54 4.13 -19.13
N CYS A 292 22.44 5.11 -19.10
CA CYS A 292 22.15 6.54 -19.08
C CYS A 292 22.69 7.20 -20.34
N VAL A 293 21.89 8.07 -20.95
CA VAL A 293 22.19 8.80 -22.18
C VAL A 293 22.44 10.25 -21.85
N TYR A 294 23.67 10.71 -22.07
CA TYR A 294 24.09 12.08 -21.79
C TYR A 294 24.22 12.89 -23.08
N ALA A 295 23.94 14.19 -23.02
CA ALA A 295 24.01 15.06 -24.19
C ALA A 295 25.44 15.59 -24.41
N SER A 296 26.18 15.87 -23.34
CA SER A 296 27.61 16.19 -23.38
C SER A 296 28.36 15.60 -22.18
N CYS A 297 29.69 15.72 -22.21
CA CYS A 297 30.56 15.40 -21.08
C CYS A 297 30.38 16.33 -19.87
N ASP A 298 29.61 17.41 -20.00
CA ASP A 298 29.28 18.28 -18.86
C ASP A 298 28.13 17.68 -18.02
N ASP A 299 27.36 16.74 -18.60
CA ASP A 299 26.20 16.12 -17.97
C ASP A 299 26.54 14.80 -17.27
N VAL A 300 27.72 14.20 -17.56
CA VAL A 300 28.09 12.89 -17.02
C VAL A 300 28.48 13.01 -15.53
N PRO A 301 28.22 11.97 -14.73
CA PRO A 301 28.36 12.06 -13.27
C PRO A 301 29.83 12.03 -12.80
N TYR A 302 30.76 11.58 -13.64
CA TYR A 302 32.20 11.48 -13.37
C TYR A 302 32.96 11.15 -14.66
N ASP A 303 34.29 11.12 -14.60
CA ASP A 303 35.15 10.75 -15.74
C ASP A 303 34.84 9.33 -16.26
N GLY A 304 34.64 9.23 -17.58
CA GLY A 304 34.28 7.96 -18.20
C GLY A 304 34.05 8.06 -19.70
N CYS A 305 33.46 7.02 -20.25
CA CYS A 305 33.17 6.86 -21.66
C CYS A 305 31.67 6.99 -21.91
N MET A 306 31.29 8.01 -22.67
CA MET A 306 29.92 8.22 -23.11
C MET A 306 29.66 7.48 -24.42
N TYR A 307 28.63 6.64 -24.45
CA TYR A 307 28.10 5.97 -25.63
C TYR A 307 26.71 6.53 -25.98
N ALA A 308 26.13 6.07 -27.09
CA ALA A 308 24.82 6.54 -27.54
C ALA A 308 23.66 6.10 -26.63
N ASP A 309 23.81 4.99 -25.94
CA ASP A 309 22.80 4.32 -25.11
C ASP A 309 23.30 3.95 -23.71
N ALA A 310 24.55 4.27 -23.37
CA ALA A 310 25.15 3.91 -22.08
C ALA A 310 26.32 4.83 -21.71
N PHE A 311 26.76 4.73 -20.46
CA PHE A 311 27.95 5.38 -19.94
C PHE A 311 28.77 4.40 -19.10
N SER A 312 30.10 4.48 -19.21
CA SER A 312 31.02 3.56 -18.56
C SER A 312 32.12 4.30 -17.82
N GLY A 313 32.25 4.08 -16.51
CA GLY A 313 33.37 4.63 -15.75
C GLY A 313 34.72 4.00 -16.09
N TRP A 314 35.80 4.73 -15.87
CA TRP A 314 37.16 4.20 -16.01
C TRP A 314 37.43 3.05 -15.03
N ASN A 315 38.17 2.04 -15.50
CA ASN A 315 38.59 0.90 -14.68
C ASN A 315 39.95 0.33 -15.13
N GLU A 316 40.45 -0.68 -14.40
CA GLU A 316 41.72 -1.32 -14.71
C GLU A 316 41.66 -2.06 -16.06
N GLY A 317 42.20 -1.42 -17.10
CA GLY A 317 42.20 -1.92 -18.47
C GLY A 317 41.19 -1.27 -19.41
N PHE A 318 40.47 -0.23 -18.95
CA PHE A 318 39.56 0.55 -19.77
C PHE A 318 39.71 2.05 -19.46
N GLY A 319 40.34 2.78 -20.38
CA GLY A 319 40.51 4.23 -20.32
C GLY A 319 40.12 4.93 -21.63
N PRO A 320 40.56 6.18 -21.85
CA PRO A 320 40.17 7.00 -23.01
C PRO A 320 40.49 6.38 -24.38
N ALA A 321 41.61 5.66 -24.47
CA ALA A 321 42.04 5.00 -25.70
C ALA A 321 41.10 3.83 -26.05
N GLU A 322 40.76 3.01 -25.06
CA GLU A 322 39.81 1.91 -25.21
C GLU A 322 38.40 2.44 -25.49
N CYS A 323 37.97 3.48 -24.78
CA CYS A 323 36.70 4.17 -25.04
C CYS A 323 36.55 4.56 -26.51
N THR A 324 37.55 5.24 -27.06
CA THR A 324 37.56 5.64 -28.46
C THR A 324 37.59 4.41 -29.39
N MET A 325 38.36 3.37 -29.03
CA MET A 325 38.44 2.12 -29.80
C MET A 325 37.10 1.41 -29.89
N TYR A 326 36.28 1.46 -28.84
CA TYR A 326 34.94 0.89 -28.79
C TYR A 326 33.85 1.86 -29.26
N GLY A 327 34.22 3.01 -29.81
CA GLY A 327 33.30 3.95 -30.45
C GLY A 327 32.58 4.90 -29.49
N GLY A 328 33.03 5.00 -28.24
CA GLY A 328 32.55 5.99 -27.29
C GLY A 328 33.34 7.29 -27.32
N THR A 329 32.85 8.28 -26.56
CA THR A 329 33.47 9.59 -26.38
C THR A 329 34.05 9.68 -24.98
N PRO A 330 35.38 9.82 -24.82
CA PRO A 330 35.98 10.04 -23.52
C PRO A 330 35.53 11.38 -22.94
N CYS A 331 35.04 11.34 -21.70
CA CYS A 331 34.71 12.48 -20.87
C CYS A 331 35.68 12.48 -19.69
N GLU A 332 36.48 13.52 -19.60
CA GLU A 332 37.40 13.77 -18.49
C GLU A 332 37.17 15.21 -18.07
N ASP A 333 37.09 15.48 -16.76
CA ASP A 333 37.09 16.83 -16.22
C ASP A 333 38.29 17.59 -16.81
N ASP A 334 37.99 18.73 -17.42
CA ASP A 334 38.88 19.58 -18.22
C ASP A 334 40.29 19.58 -17.63
N VAL A 335 41.23 18.97 -18.36
CA VAL A 335 42.66 19.14 -18.09
C VAL A 335 42.91 20.63 -18.26
N ASP A 336 43.12 21.36 -17.14
CA ASP A 336 43.40 22.80 -17.19
C ASP A 336 44.45 23.03 -18.29
N PRO A 337 44.08 23.65 -19.42
CA PRO A 337 44.96 23.74 -20.59
C PRO A 337 46.21 24.58 -20.28
N CYS A 338 46.21 25.27 -19.13
CA CYS A 338 47.30 26.06 -18.61
C CYS A 338 48.09 25.39 -17.48
N ALA A 339 47.75 24.17 -17.04
CA ALA A 339 48.40 23.48 -15.92
C ALA A 339 49.91 23.29 -16.13
N ASP A 340 50.35 23.07 -17.37
CA ASP A 340 51.75 22.88 -17.76
C ASP A 340 52.35 24.08 -18.53
N VAL A 341 51.62 25.20 -18.61
CA VAL A 341 52.05 26.38 -19.39
C VAL A 341 52.66 27.44 -18.45
N THR A 342 53.97 27.66 -18.56
CA THR A 342 54.65 28.76 -17.87
C THR A 342 54.80 29.96 -18.80
N CYS A 343 54.03 31.02 -18.58
CA CYS A 343 54.12 32.26 -19.34
C CYS A 343 55.20 33.21 -18.84
N GLY A 344 55.75 34.03 -19.74
CA GLY A 344 56.76 35.04 -19.41
C GLY A 344 56.17 36.27 -18.70
N ASP A 345 57.04 37.14 -18.17
CA ASP A 345 56.64 38.37 -17.48
C ASP A 345 55.66 39.23 -18.33
N GLY A 346 54.46 39.47 -17.80
CA GLY A 346 53.41 40.26 -18.46
C GLY A 346 52.50 39.47 -19.42
N GLN A 347 52.60 38.14 -19.43
CA GLN A 347 51.70 37.25 -20.17
C GLN A 347 50.82 36.43 -19.23
N GLU A 348 49.61 36.13 -19.69
CA GLU A 348 48.61 35.29 -19.02
C GLU A 348 48.32 34.10 -19.95
N CYS A 349 48.10 32.90 -19.40
CA CYS A 349 47.70 31.76 -20.20
C CYS A 349 46.18 31.80 -20.43
N VAL A 350 45.75 31.71 -21.69
CA VAL A 350 44.35 31.60 -22.11
C VAL A 350 44.28 30.49 -23.15
N ASP A 351 43.46 29.47 -22.94
CA ASP A 351 43.29 28.29 -23.81
C ASP A 351 44.61 27.60 -24.21
N GLY A 352 45.56 27.50 -23.27
CA GLY A 352 46.86 26.84 -23.49
C GLY A 352 47.90 27.68 -24.24
N GLU A 353 47.60 28.95 -24.55
CA GLU A 353 48.54 29.89 -25.18
C GLU A 353 48.83 31.11 -24.30
N CYS A 354 50.08 31.56 -24.27
CA CYS A 354 50.47 32.76 -23.53
C CYS A 354 50.13 34.04 -24.31
N VAL A 355 49.15 34.79 -23.82
CA VAL A 355 48.73 36.07 -24.38
C VAL A 355 49.31 37.23 -23.56
N SER A 356 49.75 38.31 -24.21
CA SER A 356 50.25 39.51 -23.51
C SER A 356 49.10 40.31 -22.92
N GLY A 357 49.14 40.58 -21.62
CA GLY A 357 48.10 41.35 -20.92
C GLY A 357 47.96 42.78 -21.46
N VAL A 358 46.73 43.28 -21.59
CA VAL A 358 46.47 44.66 -22.00
C VAL A 358 46.84 45.59 -20.85
N GLN A 359 47.91 46.37 -21.02
CA GLN A 359 48.26 47.43 -20.08
C GLN A 359 47.21 48.55 -20.16
N ILE A 360 46.30 48.63 -19.17
CA ILE A 360 45.38 49.78 -19.04
C ILE A 360 46.15 50.93 -18.39
N ASP A 361 46.57 51.91 -19.18
CA ASP A 361 46.98 53.22 -18.67
C ASP A 361 45.75 53.99 -18.21
N LEU A 362 45.59 54.17 -16.89
CA LEU A 362 44.64 55.11 -16.31
C LEU A 362 45.31 56.50 -16.23
N PRO A 363 44.88 57.51 -17.01
CA PRO A 363 45.34 58.87 -16.80
C PRO A 363 44.63 59.42 -15.55
N VAL A 364 45.31 59.40 -14.40
CA VAL A 364 44.87 60.15 -13.23
C VAL A 364 45.24 61.62 -13.43
N ASP A 365 44.26 62.44 -13.80
CA ASP A 365 44.38 63.90 -13.83
C ASP A 365 44.23 64.45 -12.40
N PHE A 366 45.31 65.03 -11.87
CA PHE A 366 45.33 65.68 -10.55
C PHE A 366 45.08 67.20 -10.62
N GLU A 367 44.74 67.79 -11.78
CA GLU A 367 44.57 69.25 -11.89
C GLU A 367 43.29 69.80 -11.21
N GLY A 368 42.44 68.93 -10.64
CA GLY A 368 41.18 69.34 -10.00
C GLY A 368 41.04 69.08 -8.49
N SER A 369 41.98 68.40 -7.84
CA SER A 369 41.77 67.89 -6.48
C SER A 369 42.29 68.83 -5.39
N THR A 370 41.39 69.53 -4.69
CA THR A 370 41.67 70.21 -3.41
C THR A 370 41.37 69.29 -2.22
N VAL A 371 42.35 69.12 -1.34
CA VAL A 371 42.19 68.42 -0.05
C VAL A 371 41.66 69.41 0.99
N ASN A 372 40.43 69.20 1.47
CA ASN A 372 39.88 69.93 2.63
C ASN A 372 40.34 69.25 3.92
N TYR A 373 41.04 69.98 4.78
CA TYR A 373 41.24 69.61 6.17
C TYR A 373 40.16 70.26 7.02
N THR A 374 39.31 69.46 7.63
CA THR A 374 38.55 69.79 8.85
C THR A 374 38.68 68.67 9.85
#